data_AF-A0A800DNQ5-F1
#
_entry.id   AF-A0A800DNQ5-F1
#
_cell.length_a   1.000
_cell.length_b   1.000
_cell.length_c   1.000
_cell.angle_alpha   90.00
_cell.angle_beta   90.00
_cell.angle_gamma   90.00
#
_symmetry.space_group_name_H-M   'P 1'
#
loop_
_entity.id
_entity.type
_entity.pdbx_description
1 polymer ?
#
loop_
_entity_poly.entity_id
_entity_poly.type
_entity_poly.pdbx_seq_one_letter_code
_entity_poly.pdbx_strand_id
1 'polypeptide(L)'
;MKHKCSICGKEFEFNYQLRDKLPPNFPFCSKRCKLIDLNRWLNEDYRISIPLPNANLIDEDDKREMAEFLLATGEVDEIIDEDVEQST
;
A
#
# COMPACT_ATOMS: atom_id res chain seq x y z
N MET A 1 1.29 -20.76 -18.97
CA MET A 1 1.53 -20.97 -17.53
C MET A 1 0.19 -21.01 -16.80
N LYS A 2 0.03 -21.90 -15.83
CA LYS A 2 -1.17 -21.95 -14.98
C LYS A 2 -1.00 -20.98 -13.81
N HIS A 3 -2.01 -20.18 -13.51
CA HIS A 3 -2.04 -19.23 -12.41
C HIS A 3 -3.32 -19.41 -11.59
N LYS A 4 -3.22 -19.26 -10.27
CA LYS A 4 -4.36 -19.28 -9.36
C LYS A 4 -4.81 -17.85 -9.03
N CYS A 5 -6.07 -17.53 -9.24
CA CYS A 5 -6.58 -16.20 -8.92
C CYS A 5 -6.64 -15.99 -7.40
N SER A 6 -6.06 -14.90 -6.89
CA SER A 6 -6.06 -14.55 -5.45
C SER A 6 -7.45 -14.19 -4.89
N ILE A 7 -8.41 -13.85 -5.76
CA ILE A 7 -9.74 -13.40 -5.35
C ILE A 7 -10.75 -14.54 -5.23
N CYS A 8 -10.77 -15.46 -6.20
CA CYS A 8 -11.75 -16.55 -6.24
C CYS A 8 -11.13 -17.95 -6.21
N GLY A 9 -9.80 -18.07 -6.21
CA GLY A 9 -9.09 -19.35 -6.20
C GLY A 9 -9.12 -20.13 -7.51
N LYS A 10 -9.81 -19.65 -8.55
CA LYS A 10 -9.87 -20.31 -9.87
C LYS A 10 -8.49 -20.40 -10.50
N GLU A 11 -8.14 -21.59 -10.98
CA GLU A 11 -6.98 -21.81 -11.85
C GLU A 11 -7.31 -21.40 -13.29
N PHE A 12 -6.40 -20.68 -13.93
CA PHE A 12 -6.52 -20.28 -15.32
C PHE A 12 -5.17 -20.32 -16.01
N GLU A 13 -5.19 -20.56 -17.32
CA GLU A 13 -4.00 -20.50 -18.15
C GLU A 13 -3.82 -19.12 -18.75
N PHE A 14 -2.58 -18.64 -18.75
CA PHE A 14 -2.20 -17.46 -19.52
C PHE A 14 -0.88 -17.73 -20.24
N ASN A 15 -0.73 -17.18 -21.44
CA ASN A 15 0.51 -17.25 -22.19
C ASN A 15 1.31 -15.97 -21.92
N TYR A 16 2.52 -16.11 -21.38
CA TYR A 16 3.46 -15.01 -21.24
C TYR A 16 4.57 -15.21 -22.24
N GLN A 17 4.78 -14.23 -23.11
CA GLN A 17 5.95 -14.17 -23.98
C GLN A 17 6.77 -12.96 -23.58
N LEU A 18 8.10 -13.13 -23.57
CA LEU A 18 9.03 -12.05 -23.28
C LEU A 18 8.86 -10.98 -24.38
N ARG A 19 8.42 -9.78 -23.99
CA ARG A 19 8.03 -8.59 -24.81
C ARG A 19 6.53 -8.45 -25.13
N ASP A 20 5.69 -9.42 -24.80
CA ASP A 20 4.24 -9.27 -24.97
C ASP A 20 3.62 -8.46 -23.83
N LYS A 21 2.55 -7.73 -24.15
CA LYS A 21 1.72 -7.09 -23.15
C LYS A 21 0.97 -8.16 -22.35
N LEU A 22 0.95 -8.00 -21.02
CA LEU A 22 0.19 -8.89 -20.15
C LEU A 22 -1.31 -8.89 -20.51
N PRO A 23 -2.02 -10.02 -20.32
CA PRO A 23 -3.46 -10.07 -20.52
C PRO A 23 -4.17 -9.00 -19.67
N PRO A 24 -5.27 -8.40 -20.15
CA PRO A 24 -5.88 -7.21 -19.51
C PRO A 24 -6.26 -7.37 -18.02
N ASN A 25 -6.60 -8.60 -17.63
CA ASN A 25 -7.05 -8.93 -16.28
C ASN A 25 -5.98 -9.62 -15.43
N PHE A 26 -4.81 -9.94 -15.99
CA PHE A 26 -3.73 -10.55 -15.22
C PHE A 26 -3.34 -9.66 -14.03
N PRO A 27 -3.18 -10.20 -12.80
CA PRO A 27 -3.08 -11.62 -12.41
C PRO A 27 -4.41 -12.31 -12.04
N PHE A 28 -5.55 -11.73 -12.39
CA PHE A 28 -6.88 -12.25 -12.07
C PHE A 28 -7.52 -13.02 -13.24
N CYS A 29 -8.43 -13.94 -12.92
CA CYS A 29 -9.10 -14.74 -13.95
C CYS A 29 -10.13 -13.95 -14.77
N SER A 30 -10.56 -12.76 -14.32
CA SER A 30 -11.58 -11.95 -15.01
C SER A 30 -11.61 -10.49 -14.51
N LYS A 31 -12.27 -9.63 -15.29
CA LYS A 31 -12.55 -8.23 -14.91
C LYS A 31 -13.26 -8.12 -13.56
N ARG A 32 -14.18 -9.04 -13.25
CA ARG A 32 -14.88 -9.09 -11.96
C ARG A 32 -13.90 -9.22 -10.79
N CYS A 33 -12.96 -10.17 -10.87
CA CYS A 33 -12.00 -10.38 -9.79
C CYS A 33 -11.05 -9.17 -9.64
N LYS A 34 -10.63 -8.55 -10.74
CA LYS A 34 -9.85 -7.31 -10.72
C LYS A 34 -10.57 -6.17 -9.99
N LEU A 35 -11.87 -5.99 -10.24
CA LEU A 35 -12.67 -4.94 -9.58
C LEU A 35 -12.91 -5.23 -8.10
N ILE A 36 -13.09 -6.50 -7.72
CA ILE A 36 -13.22 -6.88 -6.30
C ILE A 36 -11.91 -6.59 -5.55
N ASP A 37 -10.77 -6.92 -6.14
CA ASP A 37 -9.47 -6.60 -5.55
C ASP A 37 -9.31 -5.09 -5.35
N LEU A 38 -9.62 -4.30 -6.39
CA LEU A 38 -9.61 -2.84 -6.30
C LEU A 38 -10.54 -2.32 -5.20
N ASN A 39 -11.74 -2.88 -5.06
CA ASN A 39 -12.66 -2.50 -4.00
C ASN A 39 -12.07 -2.80 -2.61
N ARG A 40 -11.36 -3.92 -2.42
CA ARG A 40 -10.69 -4.22 -1.14
C ARG A 40 -9.60 -3.21 -0.80
N TRP A 41 -8.85 -2.75 -1.80
CA TRP A 41 -7.89 -1.66 -1.63
C TRP A 41 -8.57 -0.36 -1.20
N LEU A 42 -9.64 0.05 -1.91
CA LEU A 42 -10.35 1.29 -1.62
C LEU A 42 -11.07 1.29 -0.26
N ASN A 43 -11.41 0.12 0.27
CA ASN A 43 -12.02 -0.03 1.59
C ASN A 43 -11.00 -0.34 2.70
N GLU A 44 -9.70 -0.27 2.42
CA GLU A 44 -8.65 -0.56 3.40
C GLU A 44 -8.74 -1.97 4.02
N ASP A 45 -9.33 -2.93 3.29
CA ASP A 45 -9.44 -4.33 3.74
C ASP A 45 -8.05 -4.98 3.83
N TYR A 46 -7.12 -4.55 2.96
CA TYR A 46 -5.72 -4.96 2.99
C TYR A 46 -4.95 -4.12 4.02
N ARG A 47 -4.92 -4.61 5.26
CA ARG A 47 -4.15 -3.99 6.37
C ARG A 47 -3.17 -4.97 6.99
N ILE A 48 -2.01 -4.45 7.40
CA ILE A 48 -1.05 -5.17 8.22
C ILE A 48 -1.37 -4.85 9.67
N SER A 49 -2.06 -5.76 10.36
CA SER A 49 -2.53 -5.54 11.74
C SER A 49 -1.50 -5.92 12.81
N ILE A 50 -0.31 -6.35 12.42
CA ILE A 50 0.76 -6.64 13.38
C ILE A 50 1.40 -5.32 13.83
N PRO A 51 1.75 -5.19 15.12
CA PRO A 51 2.59 -4.10 15.58
C PRO A 51 3.88 -4.08 14.77
N LEU A 52 4.40 -2.88 14.49
CA LEU A 52 5.71 -2.74 13.87
C LEU A 52 6.74 -3.46 14.77
N PRO A 53 7.45 -4.47 14.23
CA PRO A 53 8.55 -5.09 14.97
C PRO A 53 9.52 -3.98 15.35
N ASN A 54 9.98 -3.96 16.60
CA ASN A 54 10.95 -2.98 17.07
C ASN A 54 10.49 -1.52 17.03
N ALA A 55 9.18 -1.24 17.07
CA ALA A 55 8.67 0.13 17.18
C ALA A 55 9.28 0.91 18.37
N ASN A 56 9.70 0.20 19.41
CA ASN A 56 10.33 0.75 20.61
C ASN A 56 11.87 0.81 20.52
N LEU A 57 12.49 0.40 19.41
CA LEU A 57 13.94 0.52 19.20
C LEU A 57 14.35 1.87 18.61
N ILE A 58 13.39 2.67 18.15
CA ILE A 58 13.64 4.03 17.68
C ILE A 58 13.57 4.91 18.92
N ASP A 59 14.73 5.41 19.37
CA ASP A 59 14.76 6.35 20.49
C ASP A 59 14.29 7.75 20.06
N GLU A 60 14.18 8.67 21.02
CA GLU A 60 13.69 10.02 20.75
C GLU A 60 14.68 10.84 19.90
N ASP A 61 15.97 10.52 19.92
CA ASP A 61 16.96 11.20 19.10
C ASP A 61 16.83 10.76 17.63
N ASP A 62 16.65 9.45 17.38
CA ASP A 62 16.37 8.91 16.04
C ASP A 62 15.07 9.48 15.46
N LYS A 63 14.02 9.62 16.29
CA LYS A 63 12.75 10.23 15.86
C LYS A 63 12.93 11.70 15.48
N ARG A 64 13.74 12.44 16.24
CA ARG A 64 14.04 13.85 15.95
C ARG A 64 14.78 14.00 14.64
N GLU A 65 15.82 13.20 14.41
CA GLU A 65 16.59 13.23 13.16
C GLU A 65 15.70 12.88 11.95
N MET A 66 14.83 11.88 12.09
CA MET A 66 13.86 11.54 11.04
C MET A 66 12.87 12.68 10.78
N ALA A 67 12.37 13.34 11.83
CA ALA A 67 11.46 14.49 11.68
C ALA A 67 12.14 15.69 11.00
N GLU A 68 13.37 16.03 11.38
CA GLU A 68 14.18 17.08 10.74
C GLU A 68 14.40 16.78 9.25
N PHE A 69 14.68 15.52 8.91
CA PHE A 69 14.82 15.11 7.51
C PHE A 69 13.53 15.27 6.71
N LEU A 70 12.40 14.81 7.24
CA LEU A 70 11.09 14.90 6.57
C LEU A 70 10.63 16.35 6.37
N LEU A 71 10.95 17.24 7.31
CA LEU A 71 10.73 18.69 7.18
C LEU A 71 11.62 19.28 6.08
N ALA A 72 12.91 18.90 6.06
CA ALA A 72 13.86 19.37 5.07
C ALA A 72 13.54 18.90 3.63
N THR A 73 12.93 17.72 3.47
CA THR A 73 12.47 17.21 2.17
C THR A 73 11.12 17.79 1.74
N GLY A 74 10.42 18.47 2.64
CA GLY A 74 9.07 19.01 2.40
C GLY A 74 7.99 17.93 2.29
N GLU A 75 8.22 16.74 2.84
CA GLU A 75 7.20 15.68 2.93
C GLU A 75 6.18 15.95 4.04
N VAL A 76 6.55 16.79 5.02
CA VAL A 76 5.69 17.28 6.09
C VAL A 76 5.87 18.78 6.25
N ASP A 77 4.77 19.49 6.51
CA ASP A 77 4.78 20.92 6.81
C ASP A 77 5.13 21.16 8.28
N GLU A 78 5.78 22.29 8.58
CA GLU A 78 5.95 22.75 9.96
C GLU A 78 4.59 23.07 10.58
N ILE A 79 4.27 22.44 11.72
CA ILE A 79 3.09 22.81 12.49
C ILE A 79 3.38 24.15 13.16
N ILE A 80 2.75 25.20 12.64
CA ILE A 80 2.73 26.54 13.23
C ILE A 80 1.53 26.65 14.18
N ASP A 81 1.70 27.37 15.29
CA ASP A 81 0.72 27.46 16.40
C ASP A 81 -0.72 27.85 15.97
N GLU A 82 -0.92 28.40 14.78
CA GLU A 82 -2.23 28.77 14.23
C GLU A 82 -3.15 27.55 13.90
N ASP A 83 -2.58 26.37 13.65
CA ASP A 83 -3.36 25.17 13.26
C ASP A 83 -3.89 24.35 14.47
N VAL A 84 -3.40 24.64 15.68
CA VAL A 84 -3.77 23.91 16.91
C VAL A 84 -5.15 24.33 17.43
N GLU A 85 -5.59 25.55 17.16
CA GLU A 85 -6.85 26.10 17.71
C GLU A 85 -8.12 25.70 16.93
N GLN A 86 -8.01 25.10 15.74
CA GLN A 86 -9.18 24.74 14.91
C GLN A 86 -9.63 23.27 15.03
N SER A 87 -8.97 22.45 15.84
CA SER A 87 -9.26 21.01 15.96
C SER A 87 -10.05 20.57 17.21
N THR A 88 -10.54 21.51 18.04
CA THR A 88 -11.47 21.21 19.15
C THR A 88 -12.94 21.34 18.78
#